data_AF-A0A918HPN8-F1
#
_entry.id   AF-A0A918HPN8-F1
#
_cell.length_a   1.000
_cell.length_b   1.000
_cell.length_c   1.000
_cell.angle_alpha   90.00
_cell.angle_beta   90.00
_cell.angle_gamma   90.00
#
_symmetry.space_group_name_H-M   'P 1'
#
loop_
_entity.id
_entity.type
_entity.pdbx_description
1 polymer ?
#
loop_
_entity_poly.entity_id
_entity_poly.type
_entity_poly.pdbx_seq_one_letter_code
_entity_poly.pdbx_strand_id
1 'polypeptide(L)'
;MSFSSLPGLSSSASHPLAPYGWDEDWAAEFAPHAERGLVPGRVVRVDRGLCDVVTEAGTVRADTEFVVPRDPMKVVCTGDWAAVDPEGRDPRYVRTLLPRRTAFVRSTSSKRSEGQILAANVDHAVVAMSLAVELDLGRIERFLALAWESAA
;
A
#
# COMPACT_ATOMS: atom_id res chain seq x y z
N MET A 1 37.21 17.34 38.90
CA MET A 1 37.07 16.48 37.71
C MET A 1 35.59 16.44 37.36
N SER A 2 35.16 17.29 36.42
CA SER A 2 33.75 17.40 36.00
C SER A 2 33.57 16.61 34.72
N PHE A 3 32.72 15.59 34.74
CA PHE A 3 32.25 14.92 33.53
C PHE A 3 31.01 15.67 33.04
N SER A 4 31.15 16.31 31.88
CA SER A 4 30.04 16.93 31.16
C SER A 4 29.10 15.81 30.69
N SER A 5 27.85 15.84 31.15
CA SER A 5 26.78 15.01 30.62
C SER A 5 26.45 15.45 29.19
N LEU A 6 26.54 14.52 28.25
CA LEU A 6 26.05 14.70 26.89
C LEU A 6 24.50 14.71 26.91
N PRO A 7 23.84 15.58 26.14
CA PRO A 7 22.39 15.55 26.02
C PRO A 7 21.95 14.28 25.31
N GLY A 8 20.95 13.61 25.89
CA GLY A 8 20.35 12.40 25.33
C GLY A 8 19.82 12.67 23.92
N LEU A 9 20.23 11.83 22.97
CA LEU A 9 19.56 11.72 21.68
C LEU A 9 18.12 11.27 21.95
N SER A 10 17.18 12.18 21.71
CA SER A 10 15.76 11.86 21.60
C SER A 10 15.62 10.82 20.49
N SER A 11 15.33 9.58 20.87
CA SER A 11 14.82 8.57 19.93
C SER A 11 13.45 9.05 19.49
N SER A 12 13.35 9.69 18.31
CA SER A 12 12.06 9.82 17.65
C SER A 12 11.55 8.39 17.45
N ALA A 13 10.51 8.01 18.19
CA ALA A 13 9.87 6.73 18.00
C ALA A 13 9.37 6.72 16.55
N SER A 14 10.01 5.92 15.70
CA SER A 14 9.56 5.72 14.34
C SER A 14 8.11 5.26 14.38
N HIS A 15 7.26 5.82 13.52
CA HIS A 15 5.84 5.48 13.47
C HIS A 15 5.66 3.95 13.39
N PRO A 16 4.68 3.33 14.07
CA PRO A 16 4.49 1.87 14.05
C PRO A 16 4.33 1.28 12.64
N LEU A 17 3.83 2.09 11.69
CA LEU A 17 3.67 1.74 10.28
C LEU A 17 4.90 2.05 9.40
N ALA A 18 5.99 2.61 9.95
CA ALA A 18 7.23 2.87 9.20
C ALA A 18 7.84 1.62 8.54
N PRO A 19 7.81 0.40 9.15
CA PRO A 19 8.23 -0.83 8.48
C PRO A 19 7.42 -1.17 7.23
N TYR A 20 6.24 -0.56 7.09
CA TYR A 20 5.36 -0.67 5.93
C TYR A 20 5.47 0.55 5.02
N GLY A 21 6.49 1.41 5.14
CA GLY A 21 6.70 2.56 4.26
C GLY A 21 5.88 3.80 4.61
N TRP A 22 5.41 3.91 5.86
CA TRP A 22 4.79 5.14 6.35
C TRP A 22 5.83 6.23 6.57
N ASP A 23 5.54 7.44 6.10
CA ASP A 23 6.42 8.61 6.19
C ASP A 23 5.62 9.89 6.54
N GLU A 24 6.33 11.01 6.64
CA GLU A 24 5.74 12.31 7.01
C GLU A 24 4.74 12.81 5.97
N ASP A 25 4.98 12.55 4.68
CA ASP A 25 4.07 12.92 3.60
C ASP A 25 2.75 12.13 3.72
N TRP A 26 2.79 10.84 4.08
CA TRP A 26 1.59 10.06 4.37
C TRP A 26 0.87 10.55 5.62
N ALA A 27 1.62 10.93 6.66
CA ALA A 27 1.04 11.53 7.86
C ALA A 27 0.31 12.83 7.55
N ALA A 28 0.86 13.67 6.67
CA ALA A 28 0.22 14.90 6.22
C ALA A 28 -1.06 14.65 5.42
N GLU A 29 -1.01 13.73 4.44
CA GLU A 29 -2.19 13.30 3.66
C GLU A 29 -3.27 12.68 4.56
N PHE A 30 -2.87 12.01 5.65
CA PHE A 30 -3.78 11.37 6.58
C PHE A 30 -4.42 12.31 7.60
N ALA A 31 -3.81 13.47 7.89
CA ALA A 31 -4.23 14.36 8.97
C ALA A 31 -5.75 14.70 8.97
N PRO A 32 -6.40 15.00 7.82
CA PRO A 32 -7.85 15.26 7.78
C PRO A 32 -8.71 14.05 8.15
N HIS A 33 -8.18 12.83 8.01
CA HIS A 33 -8.85 11.59 8.38
C HIS A 33 -8.68 11.26 9.86
N ALA A 34 -7.53 11.61 10.45
CA ALA A 34 -7.29 11.52 11.89
C ALA A 34 -8.29 12.38 12.69
N GLU A 35 -8.58 13.60 12.22
CA GLU A 35 -9.58 14.50 12.81
C GLU A 35 -10.99 13.89 12.86
N ARG A 36 -11.27 12.93 11.96
CA ARG A 36 -12.53 12.18 11.90
C ARG A 36 -12.53 10.91 12.76
N GLY A 37 -11.46 10.67 13.50
CA GLY A 37 -11.27 9.49 14.34
C GLY A 37 -11.00 8.20 13.56
N LEU A 38 -10.55 8.31 12.30
CA LEU A 38 -10.11 7.16 11.51
C LEU A 38 -8.69 6.78 11.88
N VAL A 39 -8.30 5.53 11.61
CA VAL A 39 -6.94 5.05 11.82
C VAL A 39 -6.26 4.74 10.48
N PRO A 40 -4.96 5.02 10.34
CA PRO A 40 -4.23 4.71 9.13
C PRO A 40 -3.96 3.21 9.04
N GLY A 41 -3.89 2.69 7.82
CA GLY A 41 -3.42 1.33 7.62
C GLY A 41 -3.04 1.00 6.19
N ARG A 42 -2.18 -0.01 6.04
CA ARG A 42 -1.72 -0.51 4.74
C ARG A 42 -2.48 -1.75 4.35
N VAL A 43 -3.08 -1.74 3.16
CA VAL A 43 -3.74 -2.91 2.58
C VAL A 43 -2.69 -3.95 2.22
N VAL A 44 -2.73 -5.12 2.85
CA VAL A 44 -1.76 -6.21 2.61
C VAL A 44 -2.38 -7.39 1.85
N ARG A 45 -3.71 -7.44 1.78
CA ARG A 45 -4.45 -8.43 1.02
C ARG A 45 -5.80 -7.89 0.62
N VAL A 46 -6.24 -8.20 -0.60
CA VAL A 46 -7.59 -7.91 -1.08
C VAL A 46 -8.26 -9.21 -1.46
N ASP A 47 -9.46 -9.45 -0.92
CA ASP A 47 -10.38 -10.48 -1.39
C ASP A 47 -11.69 -9.80 -1.83
N ARG A 48 -12.61 -10.53 -2.45
CA ARG A 48 -13.84 -9.95 -3.01
C ARG A 48 -14.64 -9.18 -1.94
N GLY A 49 -14.65 -7.84 -2.05
CA GLY A 49 -15.37 -6.93 -1.16
C GLY A 49 -14.71 -6.65 0.19
N LEU A 50 -13.60 -7.32 0.51
CA LEU A 50 -12.93 -7.25 1.81
C LEU A 50 -11.42 -7.12 1.65
N CYS A 51 -10.75 -6.58 2.65
CA CYS A 51 -9.29 -6.52 2.67
C CYS A 51 -8.72 -6.73 4.08
N ASP A 52 -7.49 -7.22 4.14
CA ASP A 52 -6.70 -7.21 5.37
C ASP A 52 -5.85 -5.95 5.37
N VAL A 53 -5.94 -5.19 6.45
CA VAL A 53 -5.26 -3.90 6.62
C VAL A 53 -4.39 -3.95 7.86
N VAL A 54 -3.10 -3.70 7.71
CA VAL A 54 -2.20 -3.53 8.84
C VAL A 54 -2.38 -2.12 9.40
N THR A 55 -2.81 -2.03 10.64
CA THR A 55 -2.90 -0.79 11.43
C THR A 55 -1.87 -0.82 12.56
N GLU A 56 -1.75 0.27 13.30
CA GLU A 56 -0.88 0.31 14.49
C GLU A 56 -1.28 -0.71 15.56
N ALA A 57 -2.57 -1.02 15.67
CA ALA A 57 -3.11 -2.00 16.63
C ALA A 57 -2.98 -3.46 16.14
N GLY A 58 -2.50 -3.66 14.91
CA GLY A 58 -2.41 -4.97 14.26
C GLY A 58 -3.24 -5.07 12.99
N THR A 59 -3.27 -6.27 12.42
CA THR A 59 -4.01 -6.55 11.18
C THR A 59 -5.50 -6.71 11.45
N VAL A 60 -6.32 -5.97 10.69
CA VAL A 60 -7.79 -6.02 10.77
C VAL A 60 -8.39 -6.40 9.43
N ARG A 61 -9.54 -7.07 9.47
CA ARG A 61 -10.37 -7.30 8.29
C ARG A 61 -11.32 -6.11 8.12
N ALA A 62 -11.35 -5.51 6.93
CA ALA A 62 -12.19 -4.36 6.63
C ALA A 62 -12.97 -4.54 5.32
N ASP A 63 -14.22 -4.10 5.34
CA ASP A 63 -15.10 -4.04 4.17
C ASP A 63 -14.77 -2.83 3.28
N THR A 64 -14.90 -3.02 1.97
CA THR A 64 -14.46 -2.07 0.95
C THR A 64 -15.62 -1.31 0.30
N GLU A 65 -16.85 -1.48 0.78
CA GLU A 65 -18.09 -0.90 0.24
C GLU A 65 -17.98 0.60 -0.12
N PHE A 66 -17.35 1.40 0.75
CA PHE A 66 -17.19 2.84 0.54
C PHE A 66 -16.09 3.22 -0.46
N VAL A 67 -15.26 2.26 -0.86
CA VAL A 67 -14.14 2.44 -1.80
C VAL A 67 -14.24 1.51 -3.00
N VAL A 68 -15.44 1.00 -3.33
CA VAL A 68 -15.72 0.28 -4.59
C VAL A 68 -15.95 1.33 -5.68
N PRO A 69 -14.95 1.67 -6.50
CA PRO A 69 -15.10 2.70 -7.51
C PRO A 69 -15.71 2.10 -8.78
N ARG A 70 -16.29 2.96 -9.62
CA ARG A 70 -16.69 2.60 -10.99
C ARG A 70 -15.49 2.45 -11.93
N ASP A 71 -14.35 3.03 -11.56
CA ASP A 71 -13.10 3.04 -12.32
C ASP A 71 -12.20 1.87 -11.88
N PRO A 72 -11.86 0.92 -12.77
CA PRO A 72 -10.96 -0.21 -12.46
C PRO A 72 -9.58 0.24 -12.00
N MET A 73 -9.15 1.45 -12.34
CA MET A 73 -7.87 2.02 -11.90
C MET A 73 -7.91 2.52 -10.46
N LYS A 74 -9.09 2.63 -9.83
CA LYS A 74 -9.24 3.12 -8.45
C LYS A 74 -9.63 2.04 -7.46
N VAL A 75 -9.84 0.80 -7.92
CA VAL A 75 -10.23 -0.32 -7.04
C VAL A 75 -9.16 -0.51 -5.98
N VAL A 76 -9.57 -0.81 -4.76
CA VAL A 76 -8.63 -1.13 -3.67
C VAL A 76 -7.66 -2.22 -4.12
N CYS A 77 -6.39 -2.00 -3.84
CA CYS A 77 -5.29 -2.84 -4.27
C CYS A 77 -4.32 -3.10 -3.12
N THR A 78 -3.56 -4.19 -3.22
CA THR A 78 -2.48 -4.45 -2.26
C THR A 78 -1.44 -3.33 -2.34
N GLY A 79 -1.03 -2.84 -1.19
CA GLY A 79 -0.09 -1.73 -1.03
C GLY A 79 -0.77 -0.34 -0.91
N ASP A 80 -2.08 -0.25 -1.10
CA ASP A 80 -2.81 1.00 -0.81
C ASP A 80 -2.68 1.41 0.65
N TRP A 81 -2.58 2.72 0.86
CA TRP A 81 -2.81 3.34 2.16
C TRP A 81 -4.27 3.70 2.30
N ALA A 82 -4.84 3.39 3.46
CA ALA A 82 -6.26 3.53 3.72
C ALA A 82 -6.52 4.22 5.05
N ALA A 83 -7.61 4.99 5.09
CA ALA A 83 -8.24 5.41 6.34
C ALA A 83 -9.35 4.42 6.67
N VAL A 84 -9.22 3.74 7.80
CA VAL A 84 -10.14 2.70 8.24
C VAL A 84 -10.84 3.08 9.53
N ASP A 85 -11.98 2.46 9.77
CA ASP A 85 -12.70 2.62 11.03
C ASP A 85 -11.83 2.24 12.25
N PRO A 86 -11.96 2.99 13.37
CA PRO A 86 -11.22 2.68 14.59
C PRO A 86 -11.69 1.38 15.23
N GLU A 87 -11.02 0.99 16.30
CA GLU A 87 -11.41 -0.18 17.09
C GLU A 87 -12.84 -0.08 17.65
N GLY A 88 -13.47 -1.25 17.82
CA GLY A 88 -14.82 -1.36 18.38
C GLY A 88 -15.97 -1.23 17.38
N ARG A 89 -15.70 -1.02 16.08
CA ARG A 89 -16.71 -1.15 15.02
C ARG A 89 -16.70 -2.55 14.41
N ASP A 90 -17.90 -3.10 14.20
CA ASP A 90 -18.12 -4.37 13.51
C ASP A 90 -19.37 -4.25 12.60
N PRO A 91 -19.23 -4.35 11.27
CA PRO A 91 -17.97 -4.50 10.54
C PRO A 91 -17.13 -3.21 10.56
N ARG A 92 -15.80 -3.35 10.39
CA ARG A 92 -14.91 -2.22 10.08
C ARG A 92 -14.94 -1.95 8.59
N TYR A 93 -14.87 -0.68 8.21
CA TYR A 93 -14.81 -0.27 6.80
C TYR A 93 -13.53 0.47 6.46
N VAL A 94 -13.07 0.26 5.22
CA VAL A 94 -12.18 1.21 4.53
C VAL A 94 -13.02 2.41 4.12
N ARG A 95 -12.76 3.57 4.73
CA ARG A 95 -13.53 4.79 4.49
C ARG A 95 -13.03 5.59 3.30
N THR A 96 -11.73 5.56 3.07
CA THR A 96 -11.10 6.14 1.88
C THR A 96 -9.74 5.50 1.65
N LEU A 97 -9.29 5.54 0.40
CA LEU A 97 -7.90 5.31 0.05
C LEU A 97 -7.20 6.68 -0.01
N LEU A 98 -5.94 6.71 0.40
CA LEU A 98 -5.07 7.87 0.21
C LEU A 98 -4.59 7.89 -1.26
N PRO A 99 -4.08 9.03 -1.77
CA PRO A 99 -3.54 9.11 -3.12
C PRO A 99 -2.47 8.05 -3.37
N ARG A 100 -2.35 7.51 -4.59
CA ARG A 100 -1.27 6.57 -4.93
C ARG A 100 -0.06 7.34 -5.44
N ARG A 101 1.13 7.02 -4.93
CA ARG A 101 2.39 7.54 -5.44
C ARG A 101 2.92 6.71 -6.60
N THR A 102 2.75 5.39 -6.55
CA THR A 102 3.10 4.46 -7.64
C THR A 102 1.97 3.45 -7.87
N ALA A 103 1.89 2.89 -9.07
CA ALA A 103 0.93 1.84 -9.41
C ALA A 103 1.49 0.90 -10.48
N PHE A 104 1.49 -0.40 -10.18
CA PHE A 104 1.74 -1.44 -11.17
C PHE A 104 0.46 -1.75 -11.92
N VAL A 105 0.44 -1.51 -13.22
CA VAL A 105 -0.77 -1.61 -14.04
C VAL A 105 -0.53 -2.57 -15.19
N ARG A 106 -1.42 -3.55 -15.34
CA ARG A 106 -1.44 -4.41 -16.51
C ARG A 106 -2.34 -3.79 -17.58
N SER A 107 -1.76 -3.46 -18.72
CA SER A 107 -2.52 -3.10 -19.92
C SER A 107 -3.27 -4.32 -20.48
N THR A 108 -4.53 -4.17 -20.85
CA THR A 108 -5.29 -5.21 -21.57
C THR A 108 -5.47 -4.82 -23.04
N SER A 109 -5.15 -5.73 -23.96
CA SER A 109 -5.21 -5.52 -25.42
C SER A 109 -6.64 -5.44 -26.01
N SER A 110 -7.70 -5.40 -25.20
CA SER A 110 -9.07 -5.41 -25.72
C SER A 110 -9.63 -3.99 -25.87
N LYS A 111 -10.61 -3.82 -26.79
CA LYS A 111 -11.20 -2.52 -27.20
C LYS A 111 -11.91 -1.71 -26.10
N ARG A 112 -11.93 -2.19 -24.85
CA ARG A 112 -12.28 -1.41 -23.64
C ARG A 112 -11.00 -1.22 -22.83
N SER A 113 -10.22 -0.21 -23.19
CA SER A 113 -8.87 0.06 -22.67
C SER A 113 -8.87 0.58 -21.23
N GLU A 114 -9.30 -0.22 -20.26
CA GLU A 114 -9.11 0.11 -18.85
C GLU A 114 -8.07 -0.87 -18.27
N GLY A 115 -6.90 -0.33 -17.91
CA GLY A 115 -5.84 -1.11 -17.27
C GLY A 115 -6.32 -1.70 -15.95
N GLN A 116 -5.70 -2.81 -15.54
CA GLN A 116 -5.96 -3.40 -14.22
C GLN A 116 -4.78 -3.10 -13.30
N ILE A 117 -5.04 -2.43 -12.17
CA ILE A 117 -4.02 -2.28 -11.14
C ILE A 117 -3.74 -3.63 -10.46
N LEU A 118 -2.45 -3.92 -10.27
CA LEU A 118 -1.94 -5.14 -9.64
C LEU A 118 -1.32 -4.88 -8.26
N ALA A 119 -0.70 -3.71 -8.07
CA ALA A 119 -0.17 -3.23 -6.79
C ALA A 119 -0.11 -1.69 -6.77
N ALA A 120 -0.15 -1.10 -5.59
CA ALA A 120 -0.03 0.34 -5.37
C ALA A 120 1.05 0.67 -4.34
N ASN A 121 1.69 1.84 -4.46
CA ASN A 121 2.73 2.32 -3.52
C ASN A 121 3.82 1.27 -3.27
N VAL A 122 4.35 0.73 -4.37
CA VAL A 122 5.49 -0.19 -4.38
C VAL A 122 6.61 0.46 -5.18
N ASP A 123 7.81 0.51 -4.60
CA ASP A 123 8.99 1.14 -5.19
C ASP A 123 9.97 0.10 -5.78
N HIS A 124 9.73 -1.19 -5.53
CA HIS A 124 10.60 -2.26 -5.97
C HIS A 124 9.82 -3.44 -6.53
N ALA A 125 10.19 -3.89 -7.72
CA ALA A 125 9.76 -5.14 -8.30
C ALA A 125 10.94 -6.11 -8.42
N VAL A 126 10.72 -7.36 -8.04
CA VAL A 126 11.71 -8.43 -8.15
C VAL A 126 11.22 -9.46 -9.16
N VAL A 127 11.98 -9.69 -10.23
CA VAL A 127 11.72 -10.75 -11.20
C VAL A 127 12.42 -12.02 -10.74
N ALA A 128 11.65 -12.98 -10.24
CA ALA A 128 12.16 -14.28 -9.81
C ALA A 128 11.86 -15.37 -10.85
N MET A 129 12.86 -16.18 -11.16
CA MET A 129 12.73 -17.33 -12.08
C MET A 129 13.38 -18.57 -11.48
N SER A 130 12.79 -19.74 -11.77
CA SER A 130 13.37 -21.02 -11.37
C SER A 130 14.58 -21.35 -12.23
N LEU A 131 15.66 -21.79 -11.58
CA LEU A 131 16.83 -22.35 -12.26
C LEU A 131 16.70 -23.86 -12.54
N ALA A 132 15.56 -24.47 -12.17
CA ALA A 132 15.31 -25.89 -12.40
C ALA A 132 14.97 -26.23 -13.87
N VAL A 133 14.71 -25.21 -14.69
CA VAL A 133 14.42 -25.33 -16.12
C VAL A 133 15.26 -24.33 -16.90
N GLU A 134 15.36 -24.54 -18.21
CA GLU A 134 16.07 -23.61 -19.09
C GLU A 134 15.48 -22.19 -19.01
N LEU A 135 16.36 -21.19 -19.01
CA LEU A 135 15.97 -19.80 -18.84
C LEU A 135 15.30 -19.28 -20.11
N ASP A 136 14.06 -18.83 -19.96
CA ASP A 136 13.29 -18.17 -21.00
C ASP A 136 13.61 -16.66 -20.99
N LEU A 137 14.64 -16.25 -21.73
CA LEU A 137 15.09 -14.85 -21.78
C LEU A 137 13.98 -13.90 -22.24
N GLY A 138 13.14 -14.31 -23.21
CA GLY A 138 12.03 -13.50 -23.69
C GLY A 138 10.97 -13.23 -22.61
N ARG A 139 10.77 -14.17 -21.68
CA ARG A 139 9.92 -13.95 -20.51
C ARG A 139 10.51 -12.94 -19.53
N ILE A 140 11.82 -12.99 -19.31
CA ILE A 140 12.53 -12.03 -18.45
C ILE A 140 12.39 -10.62 -19.02
N GLU A 141 12.68 -10.45 -20.31
CA GLU A 141 12.55 -9.16 -21.01
C GLU A 141 11.14 -8.60 -20.87
N ARG A 142 10.11 -9.43 -21.04
CA ARG A 142 8.71 -9.00 -20.86
C ARG A 142 8.40 -8.57 -19.43
N PHE A 143 8.91 -9.26 -18.41
CA PHE A 143 8.70 -8.84 -17.02
C PHE A 143 9.44 -7.56 -16.67
N LEU A 144 10.66 -7.39 -17.19
CA LEU A 144 11.42 -6.15 -17.03
C LEU A 144 10.71 -4.96 -17.70
N ALA A 145 10.18 -5.15 -18.90
CA ALA A 145 9.40 -4.12 -19.59
C ALA A 145 8.16 -3.70 -18.77
N LEU A 146 7.40 -4.67 -18.25
CA LEU A 146 6.25 -4.39 -17.38
C LEU A 146 6.65 -3.64 -16.10
N ALA A 147 7.77 -4.00 -15.47
CA ALA A 147 8.25 -3.31 -14.28
C ALA A 147 8.65 -1.86 -14.59
N TRP A 148 9.35 -1.64 -15.71
CA TRP A 148 9.81 -0.31 -16.14
C TRP A 148 8.65 0.64 -16.48
N GLU A 149 7.58 0.13 -17.09
CA GLU A 149 6.39 0.93 -17.42
C GLU A 149 5.58 1.36 -16.18
N SER A 150 5.82 0.75 -15.03
CA SER A 150 5.03 0.94 -13.80
C SER A 150 5.46 2.14 -12.95
N ALA A 151 6.46 2.91 -13.40
CA ALA A 151 7.07 4.05 -12.68
C ALA A 151 7.56 3.71 -11.25
N ALA A 152 7.93 2.46 -11.02
CA ALA A 152 8.65 2.02 -9.83
C ALA A 152 10.17 2.14 -10.02
#